data_AF-A0A739HG60-F1
#
_entry.id   AF-A0A739HG60-F1
#
_cell.length_a   1.000
_cell.length_b   1.000
_cell.length_c   1.000
_cell.angle_alpha   90.00
_cell.angle_beta   90.00
_cell.angle_gamma   90.00
#
_symmetry.space_group_name_H-M   'P 1'
#
loop_
_entity.id
_entity.type
_entity.pdbx_description
1 polymer ?
#
loop_
_entity_poly.entity_id
_entity_poly.type
_entity_poly.pdbx_seq_one_letter_code
_entity_poly.pdbx_strand_id
1 'polypeptide(L)'
;RSALTVSDIVVTLVKPSSDFESETLTSVTEKIRTAQKANAALEPWVLFTRINSAKPRHRKAAIDLDKLLRSDNIWIQPLKTRISELDVYESACNEGAGVHDVSRASSLSTAKAQIELVAQEIGIL
;
A
#
# COMPACT_ATOMS: atom_id res chain seq x y z
N ARG A 1 -24.02 -7.33 0.54
CA ARG A 1 -23.20 -6.33 -0.18
C ARG A 1 -21.74 -6.59 0.16
N SER A 2 -20.83 -6.60 -0.82
CA SER A 2 -19.39 -6.68 -0.56
C SER A 2 -18.83 -5.27 -0.35
N ALA A 3 -17.80 -5.10 0.47
CA ALA A 3 -17.16 -3.80 0.66
C ALA A 3 -16.73 -3.18 -0.69
N LEU A 4 -16.15 -3.97 -1.58
CA LEU A 4 -15.71 -3.52 -2.91
C LEU A 4 -16.85 -2.97 -3.80
N THR A 5 -18.10 -3.40 -3.57
CA THR A 5 -19.25 -2.93 -4.36
C THR A 5 -19.77 -1.56 -3.90
N VAL A 6 -19.26 -1.04 -2.78
CA VAL A 6 -19.71 0.23 -2.19
C VAL A 6 -18.57 1.20 -1.86
N SER A 7 -17.31 0.78 -1.96
CA SER A 7 -16.14 1.63 -1.76
C SER A 7 -15.86 2.50 -2.98
N ASP A 8 -15.45 3.75 -2.76
CA ASP A 8 -14.90 4.60 -3.81
C ASP A 8 -13.44 4.25 -4.09
N ILE A 9 -12.66 3.98 -3.03
CA ILE A 9 -11.23 3.66 -3.11
C ILE A 9 -10.96 2.33 -2.42
N VAL A 10 -10.11 1.48 -3.03
CA VAL A 10 -9.53 0.30 -2.37
C VAL A 10 -8.01 0.34 -2.45
N VAL A 11 -7.37 0.19 -1.30
CA VAL A 11 -5.90 0.10 -1.19
C VAL A 11 -5.51 -1.31 -0.75
N THR A 12 -4.76 -2.01 -1.60
CA THR A 12 -4.20 -3.33 -1.28
C THR A 12 -2.78 -3.15 -0.78
N LEU A 13 -2.52 -3.53 0.47
CA LEU A 13 -1.19 -3.50 1.07
C LEU A 13 -0.41 -4.75 0.68
N VAL A 14 0.82 -4.58 0.19
CA VAL A 14 1.71 -5.70 -0.15
C VAL A 14 3.10 -5.45 0.38
N LYS A 15 3.73 -6.46 0.96
CA LYS A 15 5.18 -6.51 1.18
C LYS A 15 5.85 -7.12 -0.05
N PRO A 16 6.52 -6.33 -0.91
CA PRO A 16 7.06 -6.83 -2.19
C PRO A 16 8.13 -7.91 -2.02
N SER A 17 8.81 -7.96 -0.87
CA SER A 17 9.80 -8.98 -0.59
C SER A 17 9.21 -10.32 -0.14
N SER A 18 7.88 -10.43 -0.06
CA SER A 18 7.13 -11.64 0.26
C SER A 18 6.56 -12.21 -1.03
N ASP A 19 7.09 -13.35 -1.46
CA ASP A 19 6.67 -13.99 -2.72
C ASP A 19 5.18 -14.38 -2.64
N PHE A 20 4.75 -14.90 -1.49
CA PHE A 20 3.34 -15.22 -1.22
C PHE A 20 2.42 -14.01 -1.41
N GLU A 21 2.74 -12.87 -0.80
CA GLU A 21 1.88 -11.68 -0.94
C GLU A 21 1.88 -11.17 -2.38
N SER A 22 3.03 -11.20 -3.05
CA SER A 22 3.16 -10.72 -4.43
C SER A 22 2.40 -11.60 -5.42
N GLU A 23 2.43 -12.93 -5.27
CA GLU A 23 1.69 -13.87 -6.12
C GLU A 23 0.17 -13.75 -5.95
N THR A 24 -0.29 -13.40 -4.75
CA THR A 24 -1.75 -13.22 -4.49
C THR A 24 -2.36 -12.03 -5.23
N LEU A 25 -1.53 -11.10 -5.75
CA LEU A 25 -2.01 -9.94 -6.50
C LEU A 25 -2.80 -10.31 -7.76
N THR A 26 -2.54 -11.47 -8.36
CA THR A 26 -3.33 -11.98 -9.49
C THR A 26 -4.79 -12.17 -9.08
N SER A 27 -5.04 -12.92 -8.00
CA SER A 27 -6.38 -13.16 -7.49
C SER A 27 -7.05 -11.88 -6.98
N VAL A 28 -6.29 -10.97 -6.35
CA VAL A 28 -6.80 -9.67 -5.90
C VAL A 28 -7.24 -8.82 -7.10
N THR A 29 -6.43 -8.78 -8.15
CA THR A 29 -6.73 -8.07 -9.40
C THR A 29 -8.03 -8.61 -10.01
N GLU A 30 -8.18 -9.92 -10.17
CA GLU A 30 -9.40 -10.53 -10.70
C GLU A 30 -10.66 -10.15 -9.89
N LYS A 31 -10.56 -10.18 -8.56
CA LYS A 31 -11.67 -9.81 -7.66
C LYS A 31 -12.06 -8.33 -7.80
N ILE A 32 -11.07 -7.45 -7.86
CA ILE A 32 -11.30 -6.01 -8.02
C ILE A 32 -11.89 -5.71 -9.41
N ARG A 33 -11.34 -6.30 -10.48
CA ARG A 33 -11.90 -6.14 -11.84
C ARG A 33 -13.34 -6.66 -11.93
N THR A 34 -13.66 -7.72 -11.21
CA THR A 34 -15.04 -8.23 -11.12
C THR A 34 -15.94 -7.24 -10.37
N ALA A 35 -15.48 -6.68 -9.25
CA ALA A 35 -16.22 -5.66 -8.52
C ALA A 35 -16.44 -4.38 -9.34
N GLN A 36 -15.47 -3.97 -10.15
CA GLN A 36 -15.57 -2.82 -11.05
C GLN A 36 -16.70 -2.96 -12.10
N LYS A 37 -17.13 -4.18 -12.42
CA LYS A 37 -18.31 -4.39 -13.28
C LYS A 37 -19.61 -3.94 -12.61
N ALA A 38 -19.68 -3.99 -11.29
CA ALA A 38 -20.83 -3.55 -10.50
C ALA A 38 -20.65 -2.13 -9.93
N ASN A 39 -19.39 -1.68 -9.75
CA ASN A 39 -19.02 -0.37 -9.25
C ASN A 39 -17.90 0.22 -10.12
N ALA A 40 -18.27 0.83 -11.25
CA ALA A 40 -17.31 1.36 -12.21
C ALA A 40 -16.47 2.54 -11.67
N ALA A 41 -16.93 3.18 -10.59
CA ALA A 41 -16.22 4.28 -9.94
C ALA A 41 -15.14 3.82 -8.94
N LEU A 42 -15.04 2.52 -8.65
CA LEU A 42 -14.04 1.99 -7.73
C LEU A 42 -12.62 2.23 -8.26
N GLU A 43 -11.83 2.97 -7.50
CA GLU A 43 -10.41 3.26 -7.75
C GLU A 43 -9.51 2.31 -6.95
N PRO A 44 -8.79 1.38 -7.61
CA PRO A 44 -7.93 0.44 -6.93
C PRO A 44 -6.47 0.87 -6.96
N TRP A 45 -5.79 0.71 -5.81
CA TRP A 45 -4.38 1.01 -5.64
C TRP A 45 -3.64 -0.14 -4.96
N VAL A 46 -2.37 -0.36 -5.32
CA VAL A 46 -1.44 -1.20 -4.55
C VAL A 46 -0.47 -0.30 -3.80
N LEU A 47 -0.39 -0.47 -2.48
CA LEU A 47 0.58 0.23 -1.63
C LEU A 47 1.65 -0.74 -1.16
N PHE A 48 2.90 -0.47 -1.51
CA PHE A 48 4.04 -1.24 -1.02
C PHE A 48 4.37 -0.83 0.41
N THR A 49 4.41 -1.81 1.30
CA THR A 49 4.65 -1.62 2.73
C THR A 49 5.86 -2.42 3.22
N ARG A 50 6.35 -2.06 4.41
CA ARG A 50 7.45 -2.75 5.11
C ARG A 50 8.73 -2.81 4.25
N ILE A 51 9.01 -1.71 3.54
CA ILE A 51 10.22 -1.57 2.74
C ILE A 51 11.39 -1.19 3.65
N ASN A 52 12.35 -2.10 3.78
CA ASN A 52 13.57 -1.85 4.52
C ASN A 52 14.67 -1.35 3.57
N SER A 53 14.98 -0.06 3.62
CA SER A 53 15.97 0.56 2.72
C SER A 53 17.39 0.02 2.94
N ALA A 54 17.71 -0.44 4.14
CA ALA A 54 19.01 -1.03 4.46
C ALA A 54 19.21 -2.41 3.82
N LYS A 55 18.13 -3.10 3.41
CA LYS A 55 18.19 -4.44 2.78
C LYS A 55 18.09 -4.31 1.25
N PRO A 56 19.17 -4.56 0.48
CA PRO A 56 19.14 -4.47 -0.98
C PRO A 56 18.06 -5.35 -1.63
N ARG A 57 17.80 -6.54 -1.07
CA ARG A 57 16.74 -7.45 -1.54
C ARG A 57 15.35 -6.80 -1.48
N HIS A 58 15.03 -6.05 -0.42
CA HIS A 58 13.73 -5.39 -0.28
C HIS A 58 13.56 -4.29 -1.35
N ARG A 59 14.62 -3.51 -1.58
CA ARG A 59 14.61 -2.46 -2.63
C ARG A 59 14.44 -3.06 -4.01
N LYS A 60 15.20 -4.11 -4.33
CA LYS A 60 15.11 -4.81 -5.62
C LYS A 60 13.71 -5.38 -5.84
N ALA A 61 13.17 -6.11 -4.88
CA ALA A 61 11.83 -6.69 -4.97
C ALA A 61 10.73 -5.63 -5.20
N ALA A 62 10.82 -4.49 -4.51
CA ALA A 62 9.88 -3.39 -4.73
C ALA A 62 10.00 -2.74 -6.13
N ILE A 63 11.20 -2.66 -6.69
CA ILE A 63 11.43 -2.15 -8.05
C ILE A 63 10.91 -3.15 -9.09
N ASP A 64 11.21 -4.43 -8.92
CA ASP A 64 10.83 -5.47 -9.87
C ASP A 64 9.31 -5.65 -9.89
N LEU A 65 8.65 -5.63 -8.72
CA LEU A 65 7.19 -5.67 -8.64
C LEU A 65 6.53 -4.40 -9.19
N ASP A 66 7.09 -3.20 -8.95
CA ASP A 66 6.58 -1.96 -9.56
C ASP A 66 6.56 -2.06 -11.09
N LYS A 67 7.66 -2.54 -11.68
CA LYS A 67 7.77 -2.73 -13.14
C LYS A 67 6.76 -3.74 -13.67
N LEU A 68 6.55 -4.85 -12.96
CA LEU A 68 5.57 -5.86 -13.34
C LEU A 68 4.15 -5.29 -13.34
N LEU A 69 3.74 -4.60 -12.26
CA LEU A 69 2.40 -4.05 -12.17
C LEU A 69 2.15 -2.90 -13.17
N ARG A 70 3.21 -2.18 -13.57
CA ARG A 70 3.13 -1.15 -14.62
C ARG A 70 3.26 -1.70 -16.05
N SER A 71 3.60 -2.98 -16.23
CA SER A 71 3.81 -3.53 -17.57
C SER A 71 2.50 -3.78 -18.32
N ASP A 72 1.39 -3.93 -17.60
CA ASP A 72 0.07 -4.14 -18.17
C ASP A 72 -0.99 -3.40 -17.34
N ASN A 73 -1.90 -2.71 -18.01
CA ASN A 73 -3.00 -1.98 -17.40
C ASN A 73 -4.06 -2.90 -16.77
N ILE A 74 -4.03 -4.21 -17.04
CA ILE A 74 -4.90 -5.16 -16.35
C ILE A 74 -4.59 -5.21 -14.85
N TRP A 75 -3.34 -5.02 -14.47
CA TRP A 75 -2.91 -4.94 -13.08
C TRP A 75 -3.45 -3.70 -12.39
N ILE A 76 -3.71 -3.83 -11.09
CA ILE A 76 -3.95 -2.68 -10.23
C ILE A 76 -2.64 -1.91 -10.11
N GLN A 77 -2.71 -0.60 -10.34
CA GLN A 77 -1.51 0.22 -10.43
C GLN A 77 -0.91 0.47 -9.04
N PRO A 78 0.43 0.42 -8.90
CA PRO A 78 1.09 0.73 -7.64
C PRO A 78 1.21 2.23 -7.45
N LEU A 79 1.04 2.66 -6.20
CA LEU A 79 1.37 4.02 -5.77
C LEU A 79 2.87 4.26 -5.91
N LYS A 80 3.23 5.51 -6.22
CA LYS A 80 4.62 6.00 -6.24
C LYS A 80 5.19 6.00 -4.83
N THR A 81 4.37 6.41 -3.86
CA THR A 81 4.74 6.44 -2.45
C THR A 81 4.79 5.03 -1.87
N ARG A 82 5.80 4.77 -1.04
CA ARG A 82 6.01 3.48 -0.38
C ARG A 82 6.15 3.69 1.12
N ILE A 83 5.65 2.74 1.90
CA ILE A 83 5.77 2.76 3.36
C ILE A 83 6.98 1.95 3.80
N SER A 84 7.88 2.61 4.53
CA SER A 84 9.08 1.97 5.08
C SER A 84 8.76 1.07 6.27
N GLU A 85 9.64 0.12 6.57
CA GLU A 85 9.60 -0.60 7.83
C GLU A 85 10.18 0.31 8.93
N LEU A 86 9.31 0.90 9.76
CA LEU A 86 9.67 1.84 10.82
C LEU A 86 9.13 1.36 12.18
N ASP A 87 9.89 1.60 13.24
CA ASP A 87 9.59 1.24 14.64
C ASP A 87 8.39 1.99 15.23
N VAL A 88 8.13 3.21 14.76
CA VAL A 88 6.97 4.01 15.22
C VAL A 88 5.63 3.35 14.94
N TYR A 89 5.52 2.51 13.89
CA TYR A 89 4.27 1.82 13.58
C TYR A 89 3.91 0.78 14.65
N GLU A 90 4.91 0.07 15.18
CA GLU A 90 4.71 -0.88 16.28
C GLU A 90 4.36 -0.15 17.57
N SER A 91 5.07 0.95 17.86
CA SER A 91 4.81 1.78 19.04
C SER A 91 3.38 2.35 19.03
N ALA A 92 2.96 2.93 17.90
CA ALA A 92 1.61 3.45 17.69
C ALA A 92 0.55 2.34 17.87
N CYS A 93 0.80 1.15 17.33
CA CYS A 93 -0.11 0.01 17.45
C CYS A 93 -0.27 -0.44 18.91
N ASN A 94 0.82 -0.54 19.66
CA ASN A 94 0.81 -0.94 21.07
C ASN A 94 0.08 0.08 21.96
N GLU A 95 0.12 1.36 21.60
CA GLU A 95 -0.58 2.44 22.31
C GLU A 95 -2.04 2.60 21.86
N GLY A 96 -2.47 1.89 20.81
CA GLY A 96 -3.81 2.06 20.22
C GLY A 96 -4.02 3.44 19.58
N ALA A 97 -2.93 4.07 19.13
CA ALA A 97 -2.90 5.45 18.66
C ALA A 97 -2.55 5.53 17.16
N GLY A 98 -2.94 6.62 16.49
CA GLY A 98 -2.44 6.93 15.16
C GLY A 98 -0.99 7.39 15.22
N VAL A 99 -0.22 7.20 14.14
CA VAL A 99 1.15 7.76 14.04
C VAL A 99 1.16 9.27 14.25
N HIS A 100 0.08 9.96 13.88
CA HIS A 100 -0.07 11.40 14.11
C HIS A 100 -0.19 11.77 15.60
N ASP A 101 -0.66 10.85 16.44
CA ASP A 101 -0.89 11.03 17.88
C ASP A 101 0.30 10.61 18.75
N VAL A 102 1.26 9.86 18.19
CA VAL A 102 2.49 9.47 18.90
C VAL A 102 3.36 10.70 19.17
N SER A 103 3.77 10.87 20.43
CA SER A 103 4.46 12.07 20.88
C SER A 103 5.94 12.10 20.50
N ARG A 104 6.65 10.96 20.55
CA ARG A 104 8.09 10.87 20.26
C ARG A 104 8.48 9.49 19.71
N ALA A 105 9.07 9.47 18.52
CA ALA A 105 9.83 8.34 17.98
C ALA A 105 10.87 8.85 16.97
N SER A 106 11.99 8.14 16.81
CA SER A 106 13.08 8.53 15.88
C SER A 106 12.63 8.58 14.42
N SER A 107 11.64 7.77 14.05
CA SER A 107 11.11 7.66 12.69
C SER A 107 9.78 8.39 12.48
N LEU A 108 9.30 9.14 13.48
CA LEU A 108 7.97 9.75 13.51
C LEU A 108 7.72 10.70 12.33
N SER A 109 8.67 11.61 12.05
CA SER A 109 8.55 12.58 10.95
C SER A 109 8.47 11.88 9.59
N THR A 110 9.32 10.88 9.37
CA THR A 110 9.33 10.08 8.15
C THR A 110 8.01 9.34 7.97
N ALA A 111 7.47 8.73 9.04
CA ALA A 111 6.21 8.01 8.98
C ALA A 111 5.02 8.93 8.67
N LYS A 112 4.92 10.10 9.33
CA LYS A 112 3.89 11.10 9.04
C LYS A 112 3.96 11.56 7.59
N ALA A 113 5.15 11.92 7.11
CA ALA A 113 5.35 12.35 5.73
C ALA A 113 4.97 11.26 4.71
N GLN A 114 5.32 10.00 4.97
CA GLN A 114 4.94 8.88 4.10
C GLN A 114 3.42 8.68 4.03
N ILE A 115 2.72 8.80 5.16
CA ILE A 115 1.25 8.70 5.21
C ILE A 115 0.59 9.87 4.48
N GLU A 116 1.08 11.10 4.70
CA GLU A 116 0.56 12.29 4.02
C GLU A 116 0.72 12.21 2.49
N LEU A 117 1.88 11.75 2.01
CA LEU A 117 2.12 11.54 0.58
C LEU A 117 1.19 10.47 -0.02
N VAL A 118 0.94 9.37 0.70
CA VAL A 118 -0.05 8.36 0.27
C VAL A 118 -1.44 8.98 0.17
N ALA A 119 -1.86 9.71 1.20
CA ALA A 119 -3.18 10.32 1.27
C ALA A 119 -3.41 11.37 0.17
N GLN A 120 -2.38 12.17 -0.16
CA GLN A 120 -2.39 13.07 -1.33
C GLN A 120 -2.47 12.28 -2.64
N GLU A 121 -1.73 11.19 -2.78
CA GLU A 121 -1.68 10.40 -4.01
C GLU A 121 -3.02 9.71 -4.33
N ILE A 122 -3.76 9.28 -3.30
CA ILE A 122 -5.11 8.69 -3.45
C ILE A 122 -6.24 9.74 -3.39
N GLY A 123 -5.92 11.03 -3.27
CA GLY A 123 -6.89 12.13 -3.37
C GLY A 123 -7.82 12.30 -2.15
N ILE A 124 -7.38 11.95 -0.95
CA ILE A 124 -8.17 12.12 0.29
C ILE A 124 -7.69 13.27 1.19
N LEU A 125 -6.64 13.99 0.76
CA LEU A 125 -6.14 15.25 1.33
C LEU A 125 -6.14 16.32 0.24
#